data_AF-A0AAU8HK30-F1
#
_entry.id   AF-A0AAU8HK30-F1
#
_cell.length_a   1.000
_cell.length_b   1.000
_cell.length_c   1.000
_cell.angle_alpha   90.00
_cell.angle_beta   90.00
_cell.angle_gamma   90.00
#
_symmetry.space_group_name_H-M   'P 1'
#
loop_
_entity.id
_entity.type
_entity.pdbx_description
1 polymer ?
#
loop_
_entity_poly.entity_id
_entity_poly.type
_entity_poly.pdbx_seq_one_letter_code
_entity_poly.pdbx_strand_id
1 'polypeptide(L)'
;MALDPQVVAYRAARAAAGTLPLYRQTLAEARAADLAAIRAGGGDPEPVHEVRDTHVPGPGGPLPVRVHRPAGDGPLPTLLYFFGGGWTLGSVETADGICRRLANATPCQVVTVGYRLAPEHPFPAAVQDCHAALRWVAAHADEVGADPDRLAVAGDSAGGNLAAAVTLLARADGGPRLAAQVLVYPNTDQRPGPAPADDEDPALFNRHSVAWYRAHYLADAGDAAHPLASPLLAEDLSGLPPALVITAEHDPLRDEGERYADRLRDAGVPTALTRYPGMIHGFFAMPGVFDAGRRAQEQVAAFLHDRFGPAPVPSPAGATGASDG
;
A
#
# COMPACT_ATOMS: atom_id res chain seq x y z
N MET A 1 24.28 -1.12 -9.25
CA MET A 1 24.86 -2.44 -9.59
C MET A 1 24.21 -2.92 -10.89
N ALA A 2 24.37 -4.18 -11.29
CA ALA A 2 23.67 -4.71 -12.47
C ALA A 2 22.22 -5.05 -12.13
N LEU A 3 21.33 -4.94 -13.12
CA LEU A 3 19.95 -5.43 -13.01
C LEU A 3 19.94 -6.95 -12.78
N ASP A 4 18.93 -7.43 -12.06
CA ASP A 4 18.69 -8.86 -11.90
C ASP A 4 18.38 -9.51 -13.27
N PRO A 5 18.81 -10.76 -13.52
CA PRO A 5 18.51 -11.45 -14.78
C PRO A 5 17.03 -11.51 -15.16
N GLN A 6 16.11 -11.67 -14.19
CA GLN A 6 14.67 -11.66 -14.46
C GLN A 6 14.21 -10.27 -14.93
N VAL A 7 14.79 -9.20 -14.40
CA VAL A 7 14.52 -7.82 -14.82
C VAL A 7 15.07 -7.56 -16.22
N VAL A 8 16.28 -8.05 -16.53
CA VAL A 8 16.85 -7.95 -17.89
C VAL A 8 15.96 -8.64 -18.92
N ALA A 9 15.48 -9.85 -18.61
CA ALA A 9 14.57 -10.60 -19.48
C ALA A 9 13.22 -9.88 -19.66
N TYR A 10 12.62 -9.39 -18.57
CA TYR A 10 11.37 -8.64 -18.59
C TYR A 10 11.48 -7.37 -19.46
N ARG A 11 12.54 -6.60 -19.25
CA ARG A 11 12.84 -5.39 -20.02
C ARG A 11 12.99 -5.70 -21.51
N ALA A 12 13.74 -6.76 -21.86
CA ALA A 12 13.94 -7.18 -23.23
C ALA A 12 12.63 -7.60 -23.91
N ALA A 13 11.76 -8.33 -23.20
CA ALA A 13 10.46 -8.74 -23.70
C ALA A 13 9.55 -7.53 -24.01
N ARG A 14 9.50 -6.53 -23.11
CA ARG A 14 8.74 -5.29 -23.33
C ARG A 14 9.24 -4.51 -24.54
N ALA A 15 10.56 -4.39 -24.69
CA ALA A 15 11.17 -3.73 -25.83
C ALA A 15 10.84 -4.46 -27.15
N ALA A 16 10.96 -5.79 -27.18
CA ALA A 16 10.63 -6.60 -28.36
C ALA A 16 9.14 -6.52 -28.74
N ALA A 17 8.25 -6.45 -27.76
CA ALA A 17 6.81 -6.28 -27.97
C ALA A 17 6.41 -4.85 -28.35
N GLY A 18 7.34 -3.89 -28.38
CA GLY A 18 7.02 -2.48 -28.63
C GLY A 18 6.08 -1.89 -27.58
N THR A 19 6.14 -2.37 -26.33
CA THR A 19 5.23 -1.94 -25.27
C THR A 19 5.39 -0.45 -25.01
N LEU A 20 4.32 0.32 -25.21
CA LEU A 20 4.33 1.76 -24.95
C LEU A 20 4.35 2.05 -23.45
N PRO A 21 5.13 3.03 -22.99
CA PRO A 21 5.02 3.55 -21.63
C PRO A 21 3.59 4.03 -21.36
N LEU A 22 3.07 3.80 -20.14
CA LEU A 22 1.70 4.19 -19.78
C LEU A 22 1.45 5.69 -19.96
N TYR A 23 2.44 6.53 -19.64
CA TYR A 23 2.39 7.99 -19.83
C TYR A 23 2.37 8.46 -21.30
N ARG A 24 2.43 7.53 -22.27
CA ARG A 24 2.26 7.81 -23.71
C ARG A 24 0.94 7.27 -24.28
N GLN A 25 0.07 6.72 -23.45
CA GLN A 25 -1.24 6.21 -23.84
C GLN A 25 -2.33 7.18 -23.41
N THR A 26 -3.55 7.01 -23.93
CA THR A 26 -4.71 7.66 -23.31
C THR A 26 -4.94 7.11 -21.90
N LEU A 27 -5.60 7.87 -21.02
CA LEU A 27 -5.86 7.41 -19.66
C LEU A 27 -6.64 6.09 -19.60
N ALA A 28 -7.63 5.91 -20.49
CA ALA A 28 -8.42 4.68 -20.56
C ALA A 28 -7.56 3.47 -20.98
N GLU A 29 -6.69 3.65 -21.98
CA GLU A 29 -5.74 2.61 -22.40
C GLU A 29 -4.74 2.28 -21.30
N ALA A 30 -4.19 3.30 -20.63
CA ALA A 30 -3.25 3.11 -19.53
C ALA A 30 -3.88 2.31 -18.38
N ARG A 31 -5.13 2.60 -18.00
CA ARG A 31 -5.88 1.84 -16.97
C ARG A 31 -6.10 0.38 -17.38
N ALA A 32 -6.46 0.14 -18.64
CA ALA A 32 -6.63 -1.23 -19.15
C ALA A 32 -5.30 -1.99 -19.24
N ALA A 33 -4.23 -1.34 -19.70
CA ALA A 33 -2.91 -1.92 -19.85
C ALA A 33 -2.28 -2.26 -18.48
N ASP A 34 -2.47 -1.41 -17.48
CA ASP A 34 -2.03 -1.65 -16.09
C ASP A 34 -2.71 -2.91 -15.52
N LEU A 35 -4.04 -3.00 -15.58
CA LEU A 35 -4.77 -4.17 -15.12
C LEU A 35 -4.33 -5.46 -15.84
N ALA A 36 -4.13 -5.39 -17.16
CA ALA A 36 -3.66 -6.54 -17.94
C ALA A 36 -2.24 -6.96 -17.53
N ALA A 37 -1.33 -6.00 -17.33
CA ALA A 37 0.04 -6.28 -16.92
C ALA A 37 0.11 -6.88 -15.51
N ILE A 38 -0.69 -6.38 -14.57
CA ILE A 38 -0.76 -6.92 -13.21
C ILE A 38 -1.31 -8.35 -13.21
N ARG A 39 -2.39 -8.63 -13.96
CA ARG A 39 -2.93 -9.99 -14.09
C ARG A 39 -1.93 -10.95 -14.71
N ALA A 40 -1.22 -10.54 -15.77
CA ALA A 40 -0.19 -11.36 -16.40
C ALA A 40 1.02 -11.59 -15.50
N GLY A 41 1.43 -10.57 -14.74
CA GLY A 41 2.61 -10.62 -13.88
C GLY A 41 2.38 -11.22 -12.50
N GLY A 42 1.13 -11.23 -12.02
CA GLY A 42 0.73 -11.73 -10.71
C GLY A 42 0.80 -13.25 -10.57
N GLY A 43 0.76 -13.98 -11.69
CA GLY A 43 0.56 -15.43 -11.68
C GLY A 43 -0.88 -15.81 -11.31
N ASP A 44 -1.11 -17.10 -11.08
CA ASP A 44 -2.43 -17.60 -10.70
C ASP A 44 -2.80 -17.15 -9.27
N PRO A 45 -3.94 -16.46 -9.07
CA PRO A 45 -4.36 -16.03 -7.74
C PRO A 45 -4.62 -17.22 -6.81
N GLU A 46 -4.11 -17.14 -5.58
CA GLU A 46 -4.33 -18.19 -4.59
C GLU A 46 -5.80 -18.24 -4.16
N PRO A 47 -6.38 -19.45 -3.96
CA PRO A 47 -7.65 -19.55 -3.29
C PRO A 47 -7.51 -19.02 -1.86
N VAL A 48 -8.54 -18.32 -1.40
CA VAL A 48 -8.69 -17.85 -0.02
C VAL A 48 -10.07 -18.30 0.46
N HIS A 49 -10.25 -18.44 1.77
CA HIS A 49 -11.47 -19.03 2.34
C HIS A 49 -12.74 -18.28 1.92
N GLU A 50 -12.72 -16.96 1.94
CA GLU A 50 -13.82 -16.12 1.45
C GLU A 50 -13.28 -14.86 0.76
N VAL A 51 -13.95 -14.47 -0.34
CA VAL A 51 -13.81 -13.14 -0.95
C VAL A 51 -15.17 -12.50 -1.02
N ARG A 52 -15.29 -11.30 -0.45
CA ARG A 52 -16.55 -10.55 -0.38
C ARG A 52 -16.36 -9.13 -0.89
N ASP A 53 -17.14 -8.76 -1.90
CA ASP A 53 -17.26 -7.38 -2.36
C ASP A 53 -18.40 -6.68 -1.62
N THR A 54 -18.12 -5.51 -1.06
CA THR A 54 -19.10 -4.67 -0.38
C THR A 54 -18.74 -3.19 -0.54
N HIS A 55 -19.49 -2.30 0.10
CA HIS A 55 -19.21 -0.87 0.10
C HIS A 55 -19.17 -0.32 1.52
N VAL A 56 -18.34 0.69 1.73
CA VAL A 56 -18.30 1.48 2.98
C VAL A 56 -18.62 2.94 2.69
N PRO A 57 -19.21 3.71 3.61
CA PRO A 57 -19.41 5.15 3.43
C PRO A 57 -18.08 5.87 3.22
N GLY A 58 -18.00 6.73 2.20
CA GLY A 58 -16.85 7.60 1.96
C GLY A 58 -17.27 9.06 1.70
N PRO A 59 -16.31 10.00 1.75
CA PRO A 59 -16.57 11.43 1.58
C PRO A 59 -17.16 11.80 0.21
N GLY A 60 -16.86 11.02 -0.83
CA GLY A 60 -17.38 11.21 -2.19
C GLY A 60 -18.56 10.30 -2.55
N GLY A 61 -19.10 9.54 -1.60
CA GLY A 61 -20.08 8.47 -1.83
C GLY A 61 -19.57 7.10 -1.38
N PRO A 62 -20.33 6.02 -1.64
CA PRO A 62 -19.93 4.67 -1.26
C PRO A 62 -18.59 4.25 -1.91
N LEU A 63 -17.65 3.77 -1.10
CA LEU A 63 -16.36 3.25 -1.54
C LEU A 63 -16.47 1.73 -1.72
N PRO A 64 -16.17 1.18 -2.91
CA PRO A 64 -16.08 -0.26 -3.07
C PRO A 64 -14.92 -0.80 -2.24
N VAL A 65 -15.15 -1.89 -1.52
CA VAL A 65 -14.13 -2.62 -0.77
C VAL A 65 -14.21 -4.11 -1.09
N ARG A 66 -13.05 -4.75 -1.18
CA ARG A 66 -12.94 -6.21 -1.29
C ARG A 66 -12.30 -6.76 -0.03
N VAL A 67 -12.98 -7.70 0.61
CA VAL A 67 -12.51 -8.38 1.82
C VAL A 67 -12.04 -9.77 1.43
N HIS A 68 -10.76 -10.06 1.69
CA HIS A 68 -10.16 -11.38 1.61
C HIS A 68 -10.04 -11.92 3.04
N ARG A 69 -10.85 -12.92 3.38
CA ARG A 69 -10.87 -13.51 4.72
C ARG A 69 -10.24 -14.90 4.67
N PRO A 70 -9.14 -15.16 5.41
CA PRO A 70 -8.56 -16.50 5.51
C PRO A 70 -9.43 -17.40 6.39
N ALA A 71 -9.12 -18.70 6.40
CA ALA A 71 -9.78 -19.62 7.32
C ALA A 71 -9.45 -19.24 8.77
N GLY A 72 -10.46 -19.23 9.64
CA GLY A 72 -10.29 -18.90 11.05
C GLY A 72 -11.57 -18.39 11.71
N ASP A 73 -11.68 -18.64 13.01
CA ASP A 73 -12.83 -18.24 13.82
C ASP A 73 -12.62 -16.87 14.47
N GLY A 74 -13.72 -16.15 14.69
CA GLY A 74 -13.76 -14.90 15.43
C GLY A 74 -13.23 -13.67 14.67
N PRO A 75 -13.09 -12.53 15.40
CA PRO A 75 -12.48 -11.32 14.87
C PRO A 75 -11.02 -11.56 14.51
N LEU A 76 -10.65 -11.22 13.28
CA LEU A 76 -9.30 -11.41 12.77
C LEU A 76 -8.51 -10.09 12.80
N PRO A 77 -7.18 -10.12 13.03
CA PRO A 77 -6.33 -8.99 12.66
C PRO A 77 -6.66 -8.56 11.24
N THR A 78 -6.68 -7.25 11.00
CA THR A 78 -7.11 -6.73 9.70
C THR A 78 -6.08 -5.79 9.11
N LEU A 79 -5.65 -6.10 7.90
CA LEU A 79 -4.81 -5.26 7.07
C LEU A 79 -5.69 -4.48 6.09
N LEU A 80 -5.69 -3.16 6.16
CA LEU A 80 -6.22 -2.35 5.07
C LEU A 80 -5.13 -2.18 4.01
N TYR A 81 -5.42 -2.58 2.78
CA TYR A 81 -4.49 -2.50 1.66
C TYR A 81 -4.91 -1.41 0.67
N PHE A 82 -3.97 -0.54 0.34
CA PHE A 82 -4.13 0.51 -0.67
C PHE A 82 -3.26 0.16 -1.87
N PHE A 83 -3.88 0.02 -3.05
CA PHE A 83 -3.17 -0.40 -4.26
C PHE A 83 -2.28 0.70 -4.85
N GLY A 84 -1.34 0.31 -5.72
CA GLY A 84 -0.50 1.23 -6.49
C GLY A 84 -1.23 1.90 -7.67
N GLY A 85 -0.49 2.22 -8.74
CA GLY A 85 -1.07 2.85 -9.93
C GLY A 85 -1.07 4.38 -9.93
N GLY A 86 -0.23 5.02 -9.11
CA GLY A 86 0.00 6.47 -9.17
C GLY A 86 -1.26 7.31 -8.95
N TRP A 87 -2.15 6.86 -8.05
CA TRP A 87 -3.47 7.44 -7.75
C TRP A 87 -4.41 7.55 -8.96
N THR A 88 -3.98 7.09 -10.13
CA THR A 88 -4.59 7.38 -11.44
C THR A 88 -5.10 6.10 -12.10
N LEU A 89 -4.43 4.99 -11.82
CA LEU A 89 -4.71 3.63 -12.27
C LEU A 89 -5.01 2.74 -11.05
N GLY A 90 -5.21 1.45 -11.31
CA GLY A 90 -5.50 0.47 -10.28
C GLY A 90 -6.96 0.41 -9.85
N SER A 91 -7.29 -0.66 -9.14
CA SER A 91 -8.61 -0.93 -8.55
C SER A 91 -8.48 -2.07 -7.54
N VAL A 92 -9.59 -2.49 -6.93
CA VAL A 92 -9.62 -3.73 -6.14
C VAL A 92 -9.15 -4.96 -6.93
N GLU A 93 -9.30 -4.94 -8.26
CA GLU A 93 -8.87 -6.01 -9.16
C GLU A 93 -7.34 -6.09 -9.29
N THR A 94 -6.63 -4.96 -9.29
CA THR A 94 -5.16 -4.97 -9.39
C THR A 94 -4.51 -5.41 -8.08
N ALA A 95 -5.20 -5.27 -6.96
CA ALA A 95 -4.71 -5.70 -5.66
C ALA A 95 -5.00 -7.19 -5.35
N ASP A 96 -5.91 -7.83 -6.09
CA ASP A 96 -6.54 -9.10 -5.70
C ASP A 96 -5.51 -10.21 -5.43
N GLY A 97 -4.55 -10.41 -6.35
CA GLY A 97 -3.51 -11.43 -6.20
C GLY A 97 -2.60 -11.17 -4.99
N ILE A 98 -2.21 -9.91 -4.75
CA ILE A 98 -1.40 -9.53 -3.59
C ILE A 98 -2.17 -9.81 -2.30
N CYS A 99 -3.42 -9.37 -2.23
CA CYS A 99 -4.23 -9.46 -1.00
C CYS A 99 -4.57 -10.90 -0.63
N ARG A 100 -4.83 -11.77 -1.60
CA ARG A 100 -4.99 -13.23 -1.36
C ARG A 100 -3.73 -13.84 -0.74
N ARG A 101 -2.56 -13.56 -1.31
CA ARG A 101 -1.27 -14.07 -0.82
C ARG A 101 -0.99 -13.57 0.59
N LEU A 102 -1.24 -12.29 0.86
CA LEU A 102 -1.06 -11.70 2.18
C LEU A 102 -2.05 -12.28 3.22
N ALA A 103 -3.34 -12.43 2.87
CA ALA A 103 -4.34 -13.02 3.76
C ALA A 103 -4.04 -14.48 4.13
N ASN A 104 -3.47 -15.25 3.19
CA ASN A 104 -3.06 -16.62 3.44
C ASN A 104 -1.76 -16.70 4.27
N ALA A 105 -0.76 -15.88 3.93
CA ALA A 105 0.57 -15.95 4.56
C ALA A 105 0.61 -15.29 5.95
N THR A 106 -0.18 -14.25 6.15
CA THR A 106 -0.48 -13.66 7.46
C THR A 106 -1.93 -14.00 7.70
N PRO A 107 -2.31 -14.96 8.56
CA PRO A 107 -3.71 -15.37 8.77
C PRO A 107 -4.53 -14.23 9.41
N CYS A 108 -4.75 -13.19 8.62
CA CYS A 108 -5.38 -11.92 8.89
C CYS A 108 -6.31 -11.61 7.72
N GLN A 109 -7.36 -10.89 8.02
CA GLN A 109 -8.25 -10.37 7.00
C GLN A 109 -7.54 -9.24 6.23
N VAL A 110 -7.68 -9.21 4.91
CA VAL A 110 -7.19 -8.10 4.09
C VAL A 110 -8.38 -7.37 3.48
N VAL A 111 -8.46 -6.06 3.68
CA VAL A 111 -9.51 -5.19 3.14
C VAL A 111 -8.89 -4.24 2.13
N THR A 112 -9.15 -4.46 0.85
CA THR A 112 -8.72 -3.54 -0.21
C THR A 112 -9.71 -2.39 -0.33
N VAL A 113 -9.22 -1.15 -0.35
CA VAL A 113 -10.07 0.05 -0.48
C VAL A 113 -10.02 0.58 -1.92
N GLY A 114 -11.16 0.55 -2.61
CA GLY A 114 -11.36 1.17 -3.92
C GLY A 114 -11.55 2.68 -3.82
N TYR A 115 -10.46 3.41 -3.59
CA TYR A 115 -10.46 4.87 -3.46
C TYR A 115 -10.67 5.57 -4.82
N ARG A 116 -11.17 6.82 -4.79
CA ARG A 116 -11.34 7.65 -5.99
C ARG A 116 -10.00 7.98 -6.65
N LEU A 117 -9.98 7.94 -7.98
CA LEU A 117 -8.77 8.14 -8.78
C LEU A 117 -8.68 9.55 -9.36
N ALA A 118 -7.44 10.01 -9.50
CA ALA A 118 -7.06 11.14 -10.32
C ALA A 118 -7.09 10.77 -11.82
N PRO A 119 -7.24 11.76 -12.72
CA PRO A 119 -7.46 13.20 -12.46
C PRO A 119 -8.92 13.56 -12.17
N GLU A 120 -9.87 12.63 -12.22
CA GLU A 120 -11.28 12.92 -11.95
C GLU A 120 -11.50 13.39 -10.50
N HIS A 121 -10.69 12.87 -9.58
CA HIS A 121 -10.67 13.24 -8.17
C HIS A 121 -9.22 13.42 -7.72
N PRO A 122 -8.62 14.61 -7.94
CA PRO A 122 -7.25 14.86 -7.52
C PRO A 122 -7.12 14.87 -5.99
N PHE A 123 -5.89 14.99 -5.50
CA PHE A 123 -5.56 15.19 -4.09
C PHE A 123 -6.48 16.28 -3.48
N PRO A 124 -7.04 16.06 -2.28
CA PRO A 124 -6.78 14.96 -1.33
C PRO A 124 -7.77 13.78 -1.38
N ALA A 125 -8.53 13.60 -2.46
CA ALA A 125 -9.67 12.65 -2.48
C ALA A 125 -9.30 11.21 -2.07
N ALA A 126 -8.25 10.63 -2.67
CA ALA A 126 -7.81 9.26 -2.37
C ALA A 126 -7.38 9.10 -0.89
N VAL A 127 -6.66 10.09 -0.33
CA VAL A 127 -6.24 10.07 1.09
C VAL A 127 -7.46 10.07 2.01
N GLN A 128 -8.44 10.93 1.70
CA GLN A 128 -9.67 11.03 2.48
C GLN A 128 -10.51 9.75 2.42
N ASP A 129 -10.58 9.10 1.26
CA ASP A 129 -11.29 7.83 1.07
C ASP A 129 -10.65 6.70 1.88
N CYS A 130 -9.33 6.53 1.77
CA CYS A 130 -8.59 5.52 2.54
C CYS A 130 -8.70 5.74 4.05
N HIS A 131 -8.63 7.00 4.51
CA HIS A 131 -8.80 7.33 5.93
C HIS A 131 -10.23 7.08 6.42
N ALA A 132 -11.25 7.43 5.61
CA ALA A 132 -12.64 7.14 5.94
C ALA A 132 -12.91 5.64 6.05
N ALA A 133 -12.36 4.83 5.13
CA ALA A 133 -12.44 3.39 5.17
C ALA A 133 -11.78 2.81 6.43
N LEU A 134 -10.59 3.28 6.81
CA LEU A 134 -9.92 2.89 8.05
C LEU A 134 -10.79 3.16 9.28
N ARG A 135 -11.32 4.39 9.38
CA ARG A 135 -12.18 4.77 10.51
C ARG A 135 -13.47 3.96 10.54
N TRP A 136 -14.06 3.69 9.39
CA TRP A 136 -15.28 2.90 9.30
C TRP A 136 -15.05 1.45 9.72
N VAL A 137 -13.97 0.81 9.23
CA VAL A 137 -13.59 -0.57 9.61
C VAL A 137 -13.34 -0.67 11.13
N ALA A 138 -12.65 0.30 11.71
CA ALA A 138 -12.42 0.32 13.17
C ALA A 138 -13.72 0.48 13.97
N ALA A 139 -14.65 1.32 13.50
CA ALA A 139 -15.91 1.59 14.20
C ALA A 139 -16.96 0.49 14.02
N HIS A 140 -16.89 -0.29 12.94
CA HIS A 140 -17.83 -1.36 12.60
C HIS A 140 -17.11 -2.72 12.52
N ALA A 141 -16.12 -2.91 13.38
CA ALA A 141 -15.23 -4.06 13.34
C ALA A 141 -15.98 -5.41 13.40
N ASP A 142 -17.06 -5.49 14.19
CA ASP A 142 -17.92 -6.67 14.27
C ASP A 142 -18.61 -7.00 12.92
N GLU A 143 -19.02 -6.00 12.15
CA GLU A 143 -19.71 -6.18 10.85
C GLU A 143 -18.78 -6.73 9.77
N VAL A 144 -17.49 -6.40 9.87
CA VAL A 144 -16.45 -6.89 8.96
C VAL A 144 -15.65 -8.05 9.54
N GLY A 145 -15.94 -8.51 10.75
CA GLY A 145 -15.17 -9.58 11.42
C GLY A 145 -13.72 -9.21 11.69
N ALA A 146 -13.44 -7.92 11.89
CA ALA A 146 -12.13 -7.37 12.22
C ALA A 146 -11.92 -7.26 13.73
N ASP A 147 -10.68 -7.36 14.17
CA ASP A 147 -10.25 -6.99 15.51
C ASP A 147 -9.79 -5.51 15.51
N PRO A 148 -10.50 -4.60 16.19
CA PRO A 148 -10.20 -3.17 16.14
C PRO A 148 -8.90 -2.77 16.84
N ASP A 149 -8.33 -3.63 17.70
CA ASP A 149 -7.03 -3.40 18.34
C ASP A 149 -5.85 -3.96 17.52
N ARG A 150 -6.14 -4.72 16.45
CA ARG A 150 -5.14 -5.33 15.56
C ARG A 150 -5.35 -4.91 14.11
N LEU A 151 -5.38 -3.60 13.88
CA LEU A 151 -5.45 -3.00 12.54
C LEU A 151 -4.07 -2.60 12.04
N ALA A 152 -3.79 -2.84 10.77
CA ALA A 152 -2.60 -2.32 10.09
C ALA A 152 -2.98 -1.71 8.74
N VAL A 153 -2.10 -0.86 8.20
CA VAL A 153 -2.23 -0.35 6.83
C VAL A 153 -1.03 -0.77 6.00
N ALA A 154 -1.27 -1.08 4.74
CA ALA A 154 -0.23 -1.38 3.76
C ALA A 154 -0.55 -0.79 2.40
N GLY A 155 0.47 -0.58 1.60
CA GLY A 155 0.29 -0.35 0.19
C GLY A 155 1.59 -0.28 -0.57
N ASP A 156 1.46 -0.31 -1.89
CA ASP A 156 2.58 -0.26 -2.81
C ASP A 156 2.54 0.99 -3.69
N SER A 157 3.70 1.63 -3.91
CA SER A 157 3.83 2.84 -4.72
C SER A 157 2.96 3.99 -4.18
N ALA A 158 1.99 4.45 -4.97
CA ALA A 158 0.95 5.39 -4.52
C ALA A 158 0.14 4.86 -3.33
N GLY A 159 -0.10 3.55 -3.25
CA GLY A 159 -0.69 2.92 -2.08
C GLY A 159 0.19 3.02 -0.83
N GLY A 160 1.51 2.94 -1.00
CA GLY A 160 2.48 3.17 0.07
C GLY A 160 2.46 4.63 0.56
N ASN A 161 2.28 5.59 -0.37
CA ASN A 161 2.02 6.98 -0.01
C ASN A 161 0.73 7.12 0.82
N LEU A 162 -0.37 6.53 0.34
CA LEU A 162 -1.66 6.57 1.02
C LEU A 162 -1.57 5.94 2.42
N ALA A 163 -0.85 4.82 2.57
CA ALA A 163 -0.62 4.17 3.86
C ALA A 163 0.11 5.10 4.85
N ALA A 164 1.16 5.78 4.41
CA ALA A 164 1.86 6.76 5.24
C ALA A 164 0.96 7.98 5.59
N ALA A 165 0.23 8.53 4.61
CA ALA A 165 -0.66 9.67 4.83
C ALA A 165 -1.84 9.35 5.78
N VAL A 166 -2.47 8.19 5.61
CA VAL A 166 -3.54 7.69 6.51
C VAL A 166 -3.00 7.46 7.92
N THR A 167 -1.76 6.98 8.05
CA THR A 167 -1.10 6.79 9.35
C THR A 167 -0.89 8.13 10.07
N LEU A 168 -0.50 9.19 9.34
CA LEU A 168 -0.42 10.54 9.88
C LEU A 168 -1.78 11.06 10.36
N LEU A 169 -2.83 10.83 9.56
CA LEU A 169 -4.21 11.24 9.90
C LEU A 169 -4.75 10.48 11.12
N ALA A 170 -4.60 9.16 11.17
CA ALA A 170 -5.05 8.35 12.28
C ALA A 170 -4.42 8.80 13.61
N ARG A 171 -3.12 9.14 13.61
CA ARG A 171 -2.46 9.73 14.79
C ARG A 171 -3.05 11.10 15.12
N ALA A 172 -3.21 11.99 14.14
CA ALA A 172 -3.72 13.34 14.36
C ALA A 172 -5.16 13.36 14.91
N ASP A 173 -5.99 12.41 14.49
CA ASP A 173 -7.37 12.22 14.95
C ASP A 173 -7.47 11.49 16.30
N GLY A 174 -6.34 11.02 16.85
CA GLY A 174 -6.30 10.25 18.10
C GLY A 174 -6.71 8.78 17.95
N GLY A 175 -6.88 8.28 16.72
CA GLY A 175 -7.17 6.88 16.42
C GLY A 175 -7.76 6.66 15.02
N PRO A 176 -7.99 5.39 14.62
CA PRO A 176 -7.72 4.18 15.39
C PRO A 176 -6.22 3.89 15.57
N ARG A 177 -5.86 3.10 16.59
CA ARG A 177 -4.48 2.65 16.77
C ARG A 177 -4.12 1.64 15.69
N LEU A 178 -2.93 1.79 15.12
CA LEU A 178 -2.40 0.87 14.13
C LEU A 178 -1.28 0.03 14.76
N ALA A 179 -1.31 -1.29 14.53
CA ALA A 179 -0.27 -2.22 14.92
C ALA A 179 0.99 -2.08 14.03
N ALA A 180 0.80 -1.68 12.76
CA ALA A 180 1.87 -1.54 11.80
C ALA A 180 1.48 -0.67 10.58
N GLN A 181 2.50 -0.13 9.90
CA GLN A 181 2.42 0.40 8.54
C GLN A 181 3.43 -0.31 7.62
N VAL A 182 3.00 -0.74 6.44
CA VAL A 182 3.87 -1.37 5.43
C VAL A 182 3.89 -0.52 4.17
N LEU A 183 5.08 -0.07 3.79
CA LEU A 183 5.29 0.91 2.74
C LEU A 183 6.20 0.30 1.66
N VAL A 184 5.61 -0.21 0.59
CA VAL A 184 6.36 -0.83 -0.50
C VAL A 184 6.64 0.20 -1.58
N TYR A 185 7.93 0.47 -1.83
CA TYR A 185 8.48 1.50 -2.73
C TYR A 185 7.67 2.81 -2.73
N PRO A 186 7.41 3.41 -1.54
CA PRO A 186 6.42 4.47 -1.41
C PRO A 186 6.88 5.75 -2.11
N ASN A 187 5.97 6.42 -2.80
CA ASN A 187 6.19 7.79 -3.26
C ASN A 187 6.00 8.75 -2.08
N THR A 188 7.04 9.41 -1.58
CA THR A 188 6.98 10.17 -0.31
C THR A 188 7.28 11.66 -0.45
N ASP A 189 7.69 12.11 -1.64
CA ASP A 189 7.98 13.52 -1.92
C ASP A 189 7.51 13.93 -3.33
N GLN A 190 6.38 14.63 -3.41
CA GLN A 190 5.84 15.15 -4.68
C GLN A 190 6.57 16.39 -5.18
N ARG A 191 7.56 16.92 -4.46
CA ARG A 191 8.33 18.05 -4.98
C ARG A 191 9.18 17.60 -6.18
N PRO A 192 9.48 18.48 -7.13
CA PRO A 192 10.52 18.22 -8.11
C PRO A 192 11.86 17.94 -7.40
N GLY A 193 12.54 16.87 -7.78
CA GLY A 193 13.80 16.46 -7.18
C GLY A 193 14.78 15.97 -8.25
N PRO A 194 16.07 15.83 -7.90
CA PRO A 194 17.05 15.25 -8.81
C PRO A 194 16.67 13.80 -9.10
N ALA A 195 16.47 13.48 -10.38
CA ALA A 195 16.37 12.10 -10.84
C ALA A 195 17.77 11.59 -11.23
N PRO A 196 18.11 10.31 -10.99
CA PRO A 196 19.32 9.72 -11.53
C PRO A 196 19.37 9.89 -13.06
N ALA A 197 20.56 10.13 -13.64
CA ALA A 197 20.71 10.30 -15.09
C ALA A 197 20.25 9.08 -15.90
N ASP A 198 20.33 7.88 -15.30
CA ASP A 198 19.95 6.61 -15.93
C ASP A 198 18.45 6.27 -15.75
N ASP A 199 17.66 7.19 -15.21
CA ASP A 199 16.22 7.04 -14.92
C ASP A 199 15.32 7.46 -16.10
N GLU A 200 15.68 7.05 -17.31
CA GLU A 200 14.99 7.42 -18.56
C GLU A 200 14.53 6.22 -19.39
N ASP A 201 14.77 5.00 -18.92
CA ASP A 201 14.46 3.81 -19.70
C ASP A 201 12.94 3.69 -19.97
N PRO A 202 12.47 3.83 -21.23
CA PRO A 202 11.05 3.78 -21.53
C PRO A 202 10.44 2.39 -21.37
N ALA A 203 11.26 1.33 -21.26
CA ALA A 203 10.76 -0.01 -20.99
C ALA A 203 10.40 -0.22 -19.51
N LEU A 204 10.84 0.68 -18.61
CA LEU A 204 10.69 0.57 -17.15
C LEU A 204 9.97 1.80 -16.58
N PHE A 205 9.61 1.73 -15.30
CA PHE A 205 9.13 2.91 -14.55
C PHE A 205 10.29 3.90 -14.40
N ASN A 206 10.04 5.17 -14.74
CA ASN A 206 11.08 6.18 -14.86
C ASN A 206 10.55 7.57 -14.43
N ARG A 207 11.41 8.59 -14.44
CA ARG A 207 11.01 9.97 -14.06
C ARG A 207 9.86 10.56 -14.86
N HIS A 208 9.66 10.14 -16.12
CA HIS A 208 8.52 10.60 -16.93
C HIS A 208 7.22 9.99 -16.42
N SER A 209 7.25 8.73 -15.97
CA SER A 209 6.13 8.12 -15.25
C SER A 209 5.79 8.92 -13.99
N VAL A 210 6.80 9.24 -13.16
CA VAL A 210 6.60 10.02 -11.93
C VAL A 210 5.96 11.38 -12.22
N ALA A 211 6.49 12.12 -13.20
CA ALA A 211 5.96 13.43 -13.58
C ALA A 211 4.51 13.34 -14.10
N TRP A 212 4.19 12.31 -14.88
CA TRP A 212 2.84 12.09 -15.42
C TRP A 212 1.83 11.81 -14.30
N TYR A 213 2.14 10.89 -13.38
CA TYR A 213 1.27 10.61 -12.24
C TYR A 213 1.08 11.82 -11.33
N ARG A 214 2.14 12.57 -11.05
CA ARG A 214 2.08 13.79 -10.25
C ARG A 214 1.16 14.85 -10.88
N ALA A 215 1.23 15.02 -12.20
CA ALA A 215 0.40 15.97 -12.93
C ALA A 215 -1.09 15.62 -12.91
N HIS A 216 -1.43 14.34 -12.77
CA HIS A 216 -2.82 13.91 -12.54
C HIS A 216 -3.23 14.05 -11.08
N TYR A 217 -2.34 13.66 -10.17
CA TYR A 217 -2.64 13.55 -8.75
C TYR A 217 -2.84 14.90 -8.04
N LEU A 218 -1.96 15.88 -8.28
CA LEU A 218 -2.03 17.15 -7.56
C LEU A 218 -3.11 18.05 -8.18
N ALA A 219 -3.99 18.61 -7.34
CA ALA A 219 -4.96 19.60 -7.78
C ALA A 219 -4.26 20.93 -8.09
N ASP A 220 -3.35 21.34 -7.20
CA ASP A 220 -2.52 22.52 -7.33
C ASP A 220 -1.04 22.21 -7.12
N ALA A 221 -0.15 22.96 -7.76
CA ALA A 221 1.30 22.77 -7.59
C ALA A 221 1.78 22.95 -6.14
N GLY A 222 1.06 23.75 -5.34
CA GLY A 222 1.33 23.95 -3.92
C GLY A 222 1.10 22.69 -3.06
N ASP A 223 0.23 21.79 -3.51
CA ASP A 223 -0.06 20.53 -2.80
C ASP A 223 1.17 19.62 -2.75
N ALA A 224 2.16 19.82 -3.63
CA ALA A 224 3.38 19.04 -3.64
C ALA A 224 4.16 19.12 -2.31
N ALA A 225 3.98 20.19 -1.53
CA ALA A 225 4.59 20.35 -0.22
C ALA A 225 3.69 19.89 0.94
N HIS A 226 2.44 19.53 0.67
CA HIS A 226 1.49 19.15 1.71
C HIS A 226 1.88 17.81 2.33
N PRO A 227 1.96 17.65 3.67
CA PRO A 227 2.41 16.41 4.32
C PRO A 227 1.61 15.15 3.98
N LEU A 228 0.36 15.29 3.54
CA LEU A 228 -0.47 14.16 3.10
C LEU A 228 -0.23 13.75 1.65
N ALA A 229 0.30 14.63 0.80
CA ALA A 229 0.77 14.29 -0.54
C ALA A 229 2.25 13.84 -0.49
N SER A 230 3.03 14.48 0.39
CA SER A 230 4.46 14.24 0.62
C SER A 230 4.75 13.93 2.09
N PRO A 231 4.46 12.69 2.58
CA PRO A 231 4.71 12.28 3.96
C PRO A 231 6.14 12.51 4.45
N LEU A 232 7.13 12.54 3.54
CA LEU A 232 8.51 12.90 3.87
C LEU A 232 8.66 14.29 4.47
N LEU A 233 7.68 15.17 4.27
CA LEU A 233 7.69 16.57 4.72
C LEU A 233 6.88 16.82 5.99
N ALA A 234 6.25 15.79 6.57
CA ALA A 234 5.55 15.95 7.84
C ALA A 234 6.50 16.45 8.93
N GLU A 235 6.09 17.49 9.67
CA GLU A 235 6.95 18.11 10.70
C GLU A 235 7.31 17.12 11.82
N ASP A 236 6.33 16.31 12.24
CA ASP A 236 6.47 15.33 13.31
C ASP A 236 6.02 13.93 12.84
N LEU A 237 6.90 12.95 13.04
CA LEU A 237 6.68 11.52 12.78
C LEU A 237 6.69 10.68 14.07
N SER A 238 6.80 11.30 15.23
CA SER A 238 6.75 10.60 16.51
C SER A 238 5.36 9.99 16.73
N GLY A 239 5.33 8.89 17.49
CA GLY A 239 4.09 8.18 17.83
C GLY A 239 3.42 7.43 16.68
N LEU A 240 4.06 7.35 15.50
CA LEU A 240 3.58 6.50 14.40
C LEU A 240 3.86 5.00 14.69
N PRO A 241 3.07 4.08 14.11
CA PRO A 241 3.22 2.65 14.36
C PRO A 241 4.52 2.11 13.74
N PRO A 242 5.00 0.94 14.21
CA PRO A 242 6.12 0.23 13.61
C PRO A 242 6.00 0.12 12.08
N ALA A 243 7.10 0.35 11.39
CA ALA A 243 7.12 0.45 9.94
C ALA A 243 8.00 -0.62 9.28
N LEU A 244 7.52 -1.17 8.17
CA LEU A 244 8.35 -1.86 7.19
C LEU A 244 8.38 -1.03 5.91
N VAL A 245 9.57 -0.61 5.50
CA VAL A 245 9.81 0.08 4.23
C VAL A 245 10.59 -0.84 3.30
N ILE A 246 10.05 -1.11 2.12
CA ILE A 246 10.72 -1.89 1.07
C ILE A 246 11.05 -0.94 -0.08
N THR A 247 12.28 -0.98 -0.61
CA THR A 247 12.66 -0.20 -1.81
C THR A 247 13.27 -1.11 -2.87
N ALA A 248 13.25 -0.69 -4.13
CA ALA A 248 13.94 -1.35 -5.23
C ALA A 248 15.22 -0.57 -5.58
N GLU A 249 16.32 -1.26 -5.90
CA GLU A 249 17.61 -0.59 -6.18
C GLU A 249 17.53 0.34 -7.40
N HIS A 250 16.81 -0.08 -8.44
CA HIS A 250 16.62 0.64 -9.70
C HIS A 250 15.20 1.23 -9.78
N ASP A 251 14.92 2.17 -8.90
CA ASP A 251 13.62 2.85 -8.80
C ASP A 251 13.82 4.36 -8.56
N PRO A 252 13.20 5.25 -9.37
CA PRO A 252 13.19 6.69 -9.12
C PRO A 252 12.81 7.09 -7.70
N LEU A 253 11.93 6.31 -7.05
CA LEU A 253 11.39 6.61 -5.72
C LEU A 253 12.23 6.04 -4.57
N ARG A 254 13.33 5.33 -4.88
CA ARG A 254 14.16 4.65 -3.88
C ARG A 254 14.62 5.63 -2.79
N ASP A 255 15.28 6.71 -3.20
CA ASP A 255 15.96 7.59 -2.25
C ASP A 255 14.97 8.32 -1.33
N GLU A 256 13.80 8.70 -1.83
CA GLU A 256 12.77 9.33 -0.99
C GLU A 256 12.14 8.32 -0.01
N GLY A 257 11.85 7.09 -0.44
CA GLY A 257 11.37 6.03 0.44
C GLY A 257 12.37 5.70 1.55
N GLU A 258 13.66 5.65 1.24
CA GLU A 258 14.72 5.41 2.24
C GLU A 258 14.88 6.60 3.20
N ARG A 259 14.85 7.85 2.70
CA ARG A 259 14.84 9.03 3.56
C ARG A 259 13.64 9.05 4.50
N TYR A 260 12.47 8.59 4.05
CA TYR A 260 11.30 8.51 4.92
C TYR A 260 11.50 7.48 6.03
N ALA A 261 12.07 6.31 5.71
CA ALA A 261 12.44 5.31 6.71
C ALA A 261 13.43 5.84 7.75
N ASP A 262 14.42 6.61 7.32
CA ASP A 262 15.39 7.22 8.24
C ASP A 262 14.74 8.28 9.12
N ARG A 263 13.85 9.13 8.57
CA ARG A 263 13.08 10.09 9.40
C ARG A 263 12.19 9.40 10.43
N LEU A 264 11.58 8.26 10.09
CA LEU A 264 10.81 7.46 11.05
C LEU A 264 11.71 6.97 12.20
N ARG A 265 12.92 6.48 11.91
CA ARG A 265 13.90 6.07 12.93
C ARG A 265 14.34 7.22 13.82
N ASP A 266 14.64 8.38 13.21
CA ASP A 266 15.05 9.59 13.93
C ASP A 266 13.94 10.07 14.89
N ALA A 267 12.68 9.86 14.53
CA ALA A 267 11.52 10.14 15.38
C ALA A 267 11.21 9.03 16.42
N GLY A 268 12.04 8.00 16.52
CA GLY A 268 11.89 6.89 17.48
C GLY A 268 10.89 5.80 17.07
N VAL A 269 10.44 5.78 15.81
CA VAL A 269 9.53 4.74 15.29
C VAL A 269 10.33 3.48 14.95
N PRO A 270 9.97 2.29 15.47
CA PRO A 270 10.62 1.03 15.10
C PRO A 270 10.46 0.75 13.59
N THR A 271 11.54 0.89 12.83
CA THR A 271 11.48 0.88 11.35
C THR A 271 12.49 -0.08 10.73
N ALA A 272 11.97 -1.11 10.05
CA ALA A 272 12.74 -1.97 9.17
C ALA A 272 12.81 -1.35 7.76
N LEU A 273 13.99 -1.33 7.15
CA LEU A 273 14.19 -0.90 5.76
C LEU A 273 14.87 -2.03 4.99
N THR A 274 14.36 -2.39 3.83
CA THR A 274 14.98 -3.39 2.96
C THR A 274 14.99 -2.93 1.52
N ARG A 275 16.19 -2.66 1.00
CA ARG A 275 16.40 -2.44 -0.43
C ARG A 275 16.58 -3.80 -1.11
N TYR A 276 15.81 -4.05 -2.17
CA TYR A 276 15.92 -5.22 -3.02
C TYR A 276 16.92 -4.95 -4.16
N PRO A 277 18.10 -5.59 -4.17
CA PRO A 277 19.13 -5.37 -5.19
C PRO A 277 18.67 -5.81 -6.58
N GLY A 278 19.10 -5.09 -7.61
CA GLY A 278 18.80 -5.40 -9.02
C GLY A 278 17.33 -5.29 -9.45
N MET A 279 16.41 -5.01 -8.51
CA MET A 279 14.97 -4.90 -8.75
C MET A 279 14.55 -3.51 -9.21
N ILE A 280 13.38 -3.46 -9.84
CA ILE A 280 12.71 -2.27 -10.38
C ILE A 280 11.41 -1.94 -9.65
N HIS A 281 10.91 -0.72 -9.82
CA HIS A 281 9.57 -0.35 -9.34
C HIS A 281 8.50 -1.34 -9.85
N GLY A 282 7.54 -1.68 -8.98
CA GLY A 282 6.44 -2.60 -9.31
C GLY A 282 6.76 -4.09 -9.17
N PHE A 283 8.00 -4.48 -8.85
CA PHE A 283 8.37 -5.90 -8.75
C PHE A 283 7.52 -6.70 -7.74
N PHE A 284 7.08 -6.03 -6.67
CA PHE A 284 6.24 -6.61 -5.60
C PHE A 284 4.86 -7.06 -6.11
N ALA A 285 4.31 -6.36 -7.11
CA ALA A 285 3.02 -6.69 -7.71
C ALA A 285 3.10 -7.78 -8.79
N MET A 286 4.30 -8.24 -9.13
CA MET A 286 4.54 -9.26 -10.16
C MET A 286 5.25 -10.52 -9.61
N PRO A 287 4.72 -11.18 -8.58
CA PRO A 287 5.32 -12.39 -8.00
C PRO A 287 5.35 -13.59 -8.97
N GLY A 288 4.59 -13.57 -10.06
CA GLY A 288 4.66 -14.58 -11.13
C GLY A 288 5.86 -14.38 -12.06
N VAL A 289 6.45 -13.19 -12.08
CA VAL A 289 7.61 -12.83 -12.94
C VAL A 289 8.89 -12.74 -12.14
N PHE A 290 8.83 -12.14 -10.95
CA PHE A 290 10.00 -11.87 -10.12
C PHE A 290 9.98 -12.70 -8.84
N ASP A 291 11.01 -13.50 -8.63
CA ASP A 291 11.19 -14.26 -7.40
C ASP A 291 11.36 -13.33 -6.20
N ALA A 292 11.97 -12.17 -6.42
CA ALA A 292 12.06 -11.10 -5.45
C ALA A 292 10.68 -10.56 -5.03
N GLY A 293 9.69 -10.55 -5.94
CA GLY A 293 8.33 -10.15 -5.63
C GLY A 293 7.67 -11.09 -4.61
N ARG A 294 7.86 -12.41 -4.78
CA ARG A 294 7.41 -13.42 -3.81
C ARG A 294 8.09 -13.23 -2.45
N ARG A 295 9.42 -13.10 -2.44
CA ARG A 295 10.19 -12.86 -1.21
C ARG A 295 9.78 -11.59 -0.48
N ALA A 296 9.48 -10.52 -1.22
CA ALA A 296 9.00 -9.27 -0.63
C ALA A 296 7.61 -9.41 0.00
N GLN A 297 6.69 -10.14 -0.63
CA GLN A 297 5.39 -10.45 -0.03
C GLN A 297 5.53 -11.35 1.21
N GLU A 298 6.42 -12.34 1.19
CA GLU A 298 6.76 -13.17 2.35
C GLU A 298 7.36 -12.34 3.50
N GLN A 299 8.22 -11.37 3.20
CA GLN A 299 8.76 -10.44 4.20
C GLN A 299 7.66 -9.59 4.83
N VAL A 300 6.75 -9.05 4.02
CA VAL A 300 5.58 -8.31 4.53
C VAL A 300 4.75 -9.19 5.44
N ALA A 301 4.51 -10.44 5.04
CA ALA A 301 3.72 -11.36 5.83
C ALA A 301 4.36 -11.69 7.19
N ALA A 302 5.66 -11.98 7.20
CA ALA A 302 6.42 -12.22 8.42
C ALA A 302 6.39 -10.99 9.35
N PHE A 303 6.59 -9.79 8.80
CA PHE A 303 6.53 -8.55 9.57
C PHE A 303 5.14 -8.32 10.19
N LEU A 304 4.06 -8.54 9.44
CA LEU A 304 2.69 -8.39 9.96
C LEU A 304 2.35 -9.45 11.00
N HIS A 305 2.78 -10.70 10.80
CA HIS A 305 2.57 -11.80 11.74
C HIS A 305 3.12 -11.45 13.14
N ASP A 306 4.35 -10.94 13.19
CA ASP A 306 4.99 -10.51 14.44
C ASP A 306 4.24 -9.36 15.13
N ARG A 307 3.59 -8.48 14.37
CA ARG A 307 2.92 -7.28 14.88
C ARG A 307 1.50 -7.53 15.36
N PHE A 308 0.80 -8.44 14.72
CA PHE A 308 -0.55 -8.79 15.15
C PHE A 308 -0.55 -9.66 16.41
N GLY A 309 0.53 -10.40 16.69
CA GLY A 309 0.69 -11.22 17.90
C GLY A 309 -0.43 -12.27 18.07
N PRO A 310 -0.40 -13.05 19.17
CA PRO A 310 -1.52 -13.91 19.53
C PRO A 310 -2.74 -13.06 19.93
N ALA A 311 -3.95 -13.57 19.69
CA ALA A 311 -5.17 -12.88 20.10
C ALA A 311 -5.13 -12.60 21.62
N PRO A 312 -5.53 -11.40 22.08
CA PRO A 312 -5.63 -11.13 23.50
C PRO A 312 -6.61 -12.13 24.13
N VAL A 313 -6.21 -12.75 25.26
CA VAL A 313 -7.13 -13.56 26.06
C VAL A 313 -8.21 -12.61 26.58
N PRO A 314 -9.51 -12.86 26.35
CA PRO A 314 -10.56 -11.99 26.84
C PRO A 314 -10.45 -11.89 28.36
N SER A 315 -10.28 -10.66 28.85
CA SER A 315 -10.21 -10.37 30.28
C SER A 315 -11.53 -10.83 30.91
N PRO A 316 -11.52 -11.63 31.99
CA PRO A 316 -12.76 -12.04 32.63
C PRO A 316 -13.47 -10.77 33.10
N ALA A 317 -14.63 -10.48 32.51
CA ALA A 317 -15.51 -9.41 32.94
C ALA A 317 -15.66 -9.52 34.46
N GLY A 318 -15.36 -8.42 35.15
CA GLY A 318 -15.35 -8.36 36.61
C GLY A 318 -16.62 -8.98 37.16
N ALA A 319 -16.45 -10.09 37.89
CA ALA A 319 -17.47 -10.58 38.78
C ALA A 319 -17.69 -9.47 39.82
N THR A 320 -18.67 -8.61 39.56
CA THR A 320 -19.23 -7.72 40.57
C THR A 320 -19.76 -8.63 41.66
N GLY A 321 -19.02 -8.70 42.76
CA GLY A 321 -19.40 -9.45 43.93
C GLY A 321 -20.78 -8.98 44.39
N ALA A 322 -21.73 -9.91 44.40
CA ALA A 322 -22.85 -9.81 45.31
C ALA A 322 -22.29 -9.92 46.73
N SER A 323 -22.26 -8.80 47.44
CA SER A 323 -22.21 -8.81 48.90
C SER A 323 -23.64 -8.67 49.40
N ASP A 324 -24.22 -9.78 49.83
CA ASP A 324 -25.29 -9.79 50.82
C ASP A 324 -24.74 -9.23 52.14
N GLY A 325 -25.44 -8.26 52.72
CA GLY A 325 -25.15 -7.63 54.01
C GLY A 325 -26.13 -6.53 54.33
#